data_AF-A0A2I0VW22-F1
#
_entry.id   AF-A0A2I0VW22-F1
#
_cell.length_a   1.000
_cell.length_b   1.000
_cell.length_c   1.000
_cell.angle_alpha   90.00
_cell.angle_beta   90.00
_cell.angle_gamma   90.00
#
_symmetry.space_group_name_H-M   'P 1'
#
loop_
_entity.id
_entity.type
_entity.pdbx_description
1 polymer ?
#
loop_
_entity_poly.entity_id
_entity_poly.type
_entity_poly.pdbx_seq_one_letter_code
_entity_poly.pdbx_strand_id
1 'polypeptide(L)'
;MARQGIKSVPVFHCDVCLGEAEVFPSTNNPSFQFPNNEIRITQLSTPSERCPPLSVLQTISPFSIRCKIQAKSVTNDSPISRLYLSCFQEFKTAFMVVGDEELHLVAMRSKVEKSPCFWCCSVRAGLYNSCLGMLNLRCLAIVFDLDETLIVANTMKSFEDRIEALSRRIRAENDPVKVSGMSAELKRYIEDKEMLRQYTESDTVLDNGRLVGVQNEQVPLLPGGLEPIKRPVIRLQERNIVLTRVNPEIRDTSVFVKLRPAWEELRSYLTAKGRKRFEVYVCTMAERDYALEIWRLLDPESHLISSKQLLDRIVCVKSGSRKSLQHVFRDANCHPKMAMVIDDRLQVWDDRDQPRVHVVPAFTPYYAPQAEVFIIFDDCISLFTLTIGSKCLQWLS
;
A
#
# COMPACT_ATOMS: atom_id res chain seq x y z
N MET A 1 17.22 -0.40 49.46
CA MET A 1 16.39 -1.11 48.48
C MET A 1 17.29 -1.59 47.35
N ALA A 2 17.52 -2.90 47.25
CA ALA A 2 18.49 -3.48 46.33
C ALA A 2 18.03 -3.35 44.87
N ARG A 3 18.94 -2.91 43.98
CA ARG A 3 18.72 -2.88 42.52
C ARG A 3 18.63 -4.33 41.99
N GLN A 4 17.45 -4.92 41.97
CA GLN A 4 17.20 -6.13 41.18
C GLN A 4 17.37 -5.77 39.69
N GLY A 5 18.26 -6.47 38.97
CA GLY A 5 18.16 -6.54 37.50
C GLY A 5 19.43 -6.38 36.66
N ILE A 6 20.59 -6.01 37.23
CA ILE A 6 21.83 -5.92 36.43
C ILE A 6 22.39 -7.33 36.25
N LYS A 7 22.21 -7.90 35.06
CA LYS A 7 22.83 -9.19 34.66
C LYS A 7 23.96 -8.92 33.67
N SER A 8 25.13 -9.49 33.94
CA SER A 8 26.19 -9.59 32.93
C SER A 8 25.83 -10.72 31.98
N VAL A 9 25.81 -10.44 30.68
CA VAL A 9 25.55 -11.45 29.65
C VAL A 9 26.67 -11.42 28.61
N PRO A 10 27.07 -12.59 28.09
CA PRO A 10 28.00 -12.65 26.98
C PRO A 10 27.31 -12.14 25.69
N VAL A 11 28.08 -11.46 24.85
CA VAL A 11 27.64 -10.90 23.57
C VAL A 11 28.38 -11.62 22.45
N PHE A 12 27.65 -12.17 21.50
CA PHE A 12 28.16 -12.86 20.33
C PHE A 12 27.67 -12.20 19.04
N HIS A 13 28.49 -12.29 18.00
CA HIS A 13 28.04 -12.13 16.62
C HIS A 13 28.24 -13.47 15.90
N CYS A 14 27.13 -14.11 15.54
CA CYS A 14 27.08 -15.53 15.20
C CYS A 14 27.76 -16.36 16.30
N ASP A 15 28.89 -17.01 16.00
CA ASP A 15 29.64 -17.84 16.95
C ASP A 15 30.83 -17.12 17.59
N VAL A 16 31.09 -15.87 17.20
CA VAL A 16 32.25 -15.10 17.67
C VAL A 16 31.87 -14.30 18.92
N CYS A 17 32.54 -14.59 20.04
CA CYS A 17 32.39 -13.83 21.28
C CYS A 17 32.98 -12.41 21.13
N LEU A 18 32.17 -11.40 21.41
CA LEU A 18 32.54 -9.99 21.32
C LEU A 18 32.91 -9.38 22.68
N GLY A 19 32.49 -10.01 23.78
CA GLY A 19 32.73 -9.58 25.15
C GLY A 19 31.51 -9.77 26.06
N GLU A 20 31.48 -9.03 27.17
CA GLU A 20 30.35 -9.01 28.10
C GLU A 20 29.68 -7.64 28.16
N ALA A 21 28.37 -7.64 28.41
CA ALA A 21 27.60 -6.43 28.63
C ALA A 21 26.64 -6.57 29.82
N GLU A 22 26.39 -5.45 30.47
CA GLU A 22 25.38 -5.32 31.52
C GLU A 22 24.04 -4.92 30.89
N VAL A 23 22.99 -5.67 31.23
CA VAL A 23 21.62 -5.42 30.77
C VAL A 23 20.84 -4.71 31.87
N PHE A 24 20.20 -3.60 31.50
CA PHE A 24 19.34 -2.80 32.35
C PHE A 24 17.92 -2.83 31.75
N PRO A 25 17.02 -3.68 32.26
CA PRO A 25 15.65 -3.77 31.78
C PRO A 25 14.90 -2.43 31.86
N SER A 26 14.02 -2.19 30.90
CA SER A 26 13.10 -1.04 30.91
C SER A 26 12.10 -1.18 32.07
N THR A 27 11.69 -0.07 32.67
CA THR A 27 10.66 -0.04 33.73
C THR A 27 9.35 -0.68 33.29
N ASN A 28 9.06 -0.62 31.99
CA ASN A 28 7.84 -1.17 31.41
C ASN A 28 7.94 -2.68 31.14
N ASN A 29 9.15 -3.26 31.21
CA ASN A 29 9.40 -4.68 30.98
C ASN A 29 10.49 -5.21 31.95
N PRO A 30 10.24 -5.20 33.28
CA PRO A 30 11.27 -5.52 34.28
C PRO A 30 11.69 -6.99 34.25
N SER A 31 10.88 -7.88 33.68
CA SER A 31 11.12 -9.32 33.57
C SER A 31 11.82 -9.74 32.27
N PHE A 32 12.12 -8.81 31.36
CA PHE A 32 12.74 -9.13 30.07
C PHE A 32 14.10 -9.80 30.24
N GLN A 33 14.31 -10.90 29.53
CA GLN A 33 15.57 -11.65 29.49
C GLN A 33 15.83 -12.10 28.06
N PHE A 34 17.10 -12.09 27.67
CA PHE A 34 17.51 -12.66 26.39
C PHE A 34 17.43 -14.19 26.42
N PRO A 35 17.13 -14.84 25.28
CA PRO A 35 17.19 -16.30 25.16
C PRO A 35 18.56 -16.82 25.62
N ASN A 36 18.56 -17.94 26.35
CA ASN A 36 19.77 -18.57 26.90
C ASN A 36 20.65 -17.66 27.79
N ASN A 37 20.13 -16.51 28.24
CA ASN A 37 20.88 -15.47 28.97
C ASN A 37 22.11 -14.94 28.20
N GLU A 38 22.06 -14.91 26.87
CA GLU A 38 23.11 -14.36 26.01
C GLU A 38 22.55 -13.43 24.94
N ILE A 39 23.37 -12.50 24.45
CA ILE A 39 23.02 -11.64 23.32
C ILE A 39 23.69 -12.23 22.08
N ARG A 40 22.95 -12.93 21.22
CA ARG A 40 23.49 -13.53 19.99
C ARG A 40 23.00 -12.79 18.75
N ILE A 41 23.81 -11.83 18.29
CA ILE A 41 23.54 -11.05 17.08
C ILE A 41 23.68 -11.98 15.88
N THR A 42 22.65 -12.01 15.02
CA THR A 42 22.66 -12.82 13.81
C THR A 42 23.07 -12.01 12.59
N GLN A 43 22.67 -10.74 12.54
CA GLN A 43 22.83 -9.90 11.36
C GLN A 43 23.00 -8.42 11.71
N LEU A 44 23.54 -7.66 10.76
CA LEU A 44 23.52 -6.20 10.77
C LEU A 44 22.49 -5.72 9.73
N SER A 45 21.76 -4.66 10.06
CA SER A 45 20.88 -4.02 9.09
C SER A 45 21.67 -3.33 7.97
N THR A 46 20.98 -3.04 6.88
CA THR A 46 21.49 -2.06 5.91
C THR A 46 21.66 -0.68 6.58
N PRO A 47 22.58 0.17 6.08
CA PRO A 47 22.73 1.55 6.55
C PRO A 47 21.46 2.37 6.34
N SER A 48 21.11 3.22 7.30
CA SER A 48 20.17 4.31 7.07
C SER A 48 20.86 5.51 6.43
N GLU A 49 20.27 6.07 5.38
CA GLU A 49 20.83 7.23 4.67
C GLU A 49 20.32 8.58 5.19
N ARG A 50 19.25 8.59 5.99
CA ARG A 50 18.48 9.82 6.29
C ARG A 50 18.26 10.03 7.77
N CYS A 51 17.85 8.97 8.47
CA CYS A 51 17.35 9.06 9.84
C CYS A 51 18.11 8.08 10.75
N PRO A 52 18.43 8.47 11.99
CA PRO A 52 19.01 7.55 12.95
C PRO A 52 18.11 6.31 13.12
N PRO A 53 18.67 5.10 13.33
CA PRO A 53 17.88 3.89 13.52
C PRO A 53 16.82 3.99 14.62
N LEU A 54 17.11 4.75 15.69
CA LEU A 54 16.15 4.99 16.76
C LEU A 54 14.89 5.72 16.27
N SER A 55 15.02 6.72 15.40
CA SER A 55 13.88 7.47 14.85
C SER A 55 12.99 6.58 13.99
N VAL A 56 13.60 5.67 13.22
CA VAL A 56 12.87 4.65 12.44
C VAL A 56 12.10 3.71 13.37
N LEU A 57 12.76 3.19 14.41
CA LEU A 57 12.14 2.27 15.37
C LEU A 57 11.02 2.93 16.19
N GLN A 58 11.20 4.18 16.65
CA GLN A 58 10.15 4.93 17.35
C GLN A 58 8.92 5.19 16.48
N THR A 59 9.13 5.32 15.18
CA THR A 59 8.06 5.48 14.19
C THR A 59 7.22 4.20 14.06
N ILE A 60 7.88 3.07 13.78
CA ILE A 60 7.22 1.80 13.42
C ILE A 60 6.87 0.93 14.62
N SER A 61 7.49 1.17 15.77
CA SER A 61 7.31 0.42 17.00
C SER A 61 7.49 1.36 18.21
N PRO A 62 6.55 2.29 18.45
CA PRO A 62 6.66 3.21 19.59
C PRO A 62 6.68 2.43 20.91
N PHE A 63 7.46 2.90 21.88
CA PHE A 63 7.63 2.26 23.20
C PHE A 63 8.25 0.84 23.18
N SER A 64 8.94 0.49 22.11
CA SER A 64 9.56 -0.84 21.90
C SER A 64 10.85 -1.10 22.67
N ILE A 65 11.36 -0.14 23.43
CA ILE A 65 12.63 -0.29 24.16
C ILE A 65 12.44 -1.31 25.29
N ARG A 66 13.11 -2.46 25.16
CA ARG A 66 13.09 -3.55 26.14
C ARG A 66 14.13 -3.35 27.24
N CYS A 67 15.33 -2.90 26.88
CA CYS A 67 16.42 -2.67 27.84
C CYS A 67 17.52 -1.74 27.28
N LYS A 68 18.33 -1.17 28.18
CA LYS A 68 19.64 -0.61 27.87
C LYS A 68 20.69 -1.71 28.04
N ILE A 69 21.67 -1.75 27.15
CA ILE A 69 22.82 -2.66 27.21
C ILE A 69 24.08 -1.80 27.27
N GLN A 70 25.00 -2.10 28.18
CA GLN A 70 26.24 -1.37 28.35
C GLN A 70 27.41 -2.34 28.35
N ALA A 71 28.36 -2.17 27.44
CA ALA A 71 29.56 -3.00 27.40
C ALA A 71 30.40 -2.78 28.68
N LYS A 72 30.94 -3.89 29.22
CA LYS A 72 31.86 -3.84 30.35
C LYS A 72 33.27 -3.42 29.95
N SER A 73 33.68 -3.71 28.72
CA SER A 73 35.00 -3.33 28.23
C SER A 73 35.04 -1.84 27.87
N VAL A 74 36.06 -1.15 28.37
CA VAL A 74 36.31 0.29 28.14
C VAL A 74 37.45 0.52 27.15
N THR A 75 38.06 -0.54 26.61
CA THR A 75 39.11 -0.39 25.60
C THR A 75 38.48 -0.07 24.24
N ASN A 76 38.96 0.99 23.59
CA ASN A 76 38.43 1.47 22.30
C ASN A 76 38.51 0.40 21.19
N ASP A 77 39.44 -0.56 21.30
CA ASP A 77 39.69 -1.59 20.28
C ASP A 77 39.00 -2.94 20.54
N SER A 78 38.18 -3.05 21.60
CA SER A 78 37.48 -4.31 21.87
C SER A 78 36.50 -4.68 20.74
N PRO A 79 36.23 -5.98 20.49
CA PRO A 79 35.30 -6.39 19.43
C PRO A 79 33.90 -5.77 19.58
N ILE A 80 33.38 -5.65 20.81
CA ILE A 80 32.10 -4.97 21.08
C ILE A 80 32.18 -3.45 20.83
N SER A 81 33.32 -2.81 21.09
CA SER A 81 33.56 -1.41 20.73
C SER A 81 33.54 -1.21 19.20
N ARG A 82 34.15 -2.12 18.44
CA ARG A 82 34.13 -2.09 16.96
C ARG A 82 32.71 -2.27 16.41
N LEU A 83 31.93 -3.21 16.96
CA LEU A 83 30.51 -3.36 16.62
C LEU A 83 29.72 -2.07 16.87
N TYR A 84 29.90 -1.47 18.05
CA TYR A 84 29.24 -0.22 18.42
C TYR A 84 29.58 0.91 17.45
N LEU A 85 30.88 1.10 17.15
CA LEU A 85 31.32 2.16 16.24
C LEU A 85 30.77 1.96 14.83
N SER A 86 30.79 0.73 14.29
CA SER A 86 30.18 0.44 12.99
C SER A 86 28.68 0.75 12.98
N CYS A 87 27.93 0.31 14.00
CA CYS A 87 26.50 0.62 14.09
C CYS A 87 26.23 2.13 14.21
N PHE A 88 27.01 2.83 15.02
CA PHE A 88 26.82 4.25 15.29
C PHE A 88 27.20 5.13 14.09
N GLN A 89 28.35 4.88 13.47
CA GLN A 89 28.87 5.70 12.38
C GLN A 89 28.17 5.43 11.05
N GLU A 90 27.75 4.19 10.81
CA GLU A 90 27.11 3.79 9.56
C GLU A 90 25.57 3.77 9.66
N PHE A 91 25.01 4.25 10.77
CA PHE A 91 23.58 4.21 11.06
C PHE A 91 22.95 2.82 10.83
N LYS A 92 23.63 1.79 11.31
CA LYS A 92 23.15 0.41 11.29
C LYS A 92 22.62 0.02 12.66
N THR A 93 21.89 -1.09 12.67
CA THR A 93 21.57 -1.84 13.89
C THR A 93 22.17 -3.22 13.81
N ALA A 94 22.61 -3.74 14.95
CA ALA A 94 22.87 -5.16 15.10
C ALA A 94 21.60 -5.81 15.64
N PHE A 95 21.14 -6.94 15.10
CA PHE A 95 19.89 -7.52 15.56
C PHE A 95 19.92 -9.05 15.61
N MET A 96 18.93 -9.59 16.29
CA MET A 96 18.64 -11.02 16.38
C MET A 96 17.15 -11.27 16.25
N VAL A 97 16.79 -12.45 15.77
CA VAL A 97 15.39 -12.87 15.65
C VAL A 97 15.01 -13.74 16.85
N VAL A 98 13.91 -13.40 17.51
CA VAL A 98 13.34 -14.14 18.63
C VAL A 98 11.85 -14.34 18.36
N GLY A 99 11.47 -15.56 17.97
CA GLY A 99 10.09 -15.84 17.55
C GLY A 99 9.72 -15.05 16.29
N ASP A 100 8.66 -14.24 16.36
CA ASP A 100 8.18 -13.35 15.31
C ASP A 100 8.70 -11.90 15.45
N GLU A 101 9.61 -11.65 16.39
CA GLU A 101 10.22 -10.35 16.63
C GLU A 101 11.71 -10.31 16.22
N GLU A 102 12.16 -9.13 15.79
CA GLU A 102 13.56 -8.73 15.73
C GLU A 102 13.89 -7.83 16.92
N LEU A 103 14.97 -8.14 17.62
CA LEU A 103 15.54 -7.33 18.67
C LEU A 103 16.71 -6.53 18.12
N HIS A 104 16.50 -5.25 17.84
CA HIS A 104 17.51 -4.34 17.29
C HIS A 104 18.29 -3.66 18.41
N LEU A 105 19.61 -3.82 18.38
CA LEU A 105 20.57 -3.09 19.18
C LEU A 105 20.95 -1.80 18.46
N VAL A 106 20.40 -0.69 18.94
CA VAL A 106 20.69 0.65 18.42
C VAL A 106 21.82 1.26 19.22
N ALA A 107 22.93 1.59 18.56
CA ALA A 107 24.05 2.26 19.22
C ALA A 107 23.66 3.67 19.68
N MET A 108 23.86 3.97 20.96
CA MET A 108 23.47 5.22 21.60
C MET A 108 24.66 5.95 22.19
N ARG A 109 24.74 7.26 21.95
CA ARG A 109 25.75 8.10 22.60
C ARG A 109 25.36 8.34 24.06
N SER A 110 26.19 7.88 24.99
CA SER A 110 26.07 8.26 26.40
C SER A 110 26.78 9.60 26.63
N LYS A 111 26.14 10.53 27.35
CA LYS A 111 26.76 11.80 27.78
C LYS A 111 27.63 11.62 29.03
N VAL A 112 27.44 10.51 29.75
CA VAL A 112 28.03 10.27 31.08
C VAL A 112 29.04 9.12 31.03
N GLU A 113 28.77 8.10 30.24
CA GLU A 113 29.58 6.88 30.18
C GLU A 113 30.43 6.86 28.92
N LYS A 114 31.69 6.44 29.05
CA LYS A 114 32.62 6.29 27.92
C LYS A 114 32.52 4.91 27.26
N SER A 115 31.76 3.98 27.82
CA SER A 115 31.64 2.62 27.29
C SER A 115 30.55 2.52 26.21
N PRO A 116 30.71 1.58 25.25
CA PRO A 116 29.68 1.29 24.26
C PRO A 116 28.30 1.03 24.88
N CYS A 117 27.28 1.71 24.39
CA CYS A 117 25.92 1.63 24.90
C CYS A 117 24.93 1.35 23.76
N PHE A 118 24.01 0.42 23.97
CA PHE A 118 22.94 0.12 23.04
C PHE A 118 21.57 0.23 23.71
N TRP A 119 20.56 0.64 22.95
CA TRP A 119 19.16 0.40 23.31
C TRP A 119 18.66 -0.80 22.51
N CYS A 120 18.04 -1.75 23.20
CA CYS A 120 17.41 -2.90 22.58
C CYS A 120 15.94 -2.57 22.32
N CYS A 121 15.55 -2.54 21.05
CA CYS A 121 14.19 -2.26 20.60
C CYS A 121 13.58 -3.50 19.94
N SER A 122 12.31 -3.78 20.26
CA SER A 122 11.52 -4.87 19.70
C SER A 122 10.69 -4.43 18.50
N VAL A 123 10.71 -5.18 17.41
CA VAL A 123 9.84 -4.93 16.25
C VAL A 123 9.45 -6.26 15.62
N ARG A 124 8.29 -6.33 14.96
CA ARG A 124 7.94 -7.51 14.15
C ARG A 124 9.03 -7.77 13.12
N ALA A 125 9.41 -9.03 12.97
CA ALA A 125 10.46 -9.45 12.03
C ALA A 125 10.20 -8.96 10.60
N GLY A 126 11.25 -8.51 9.92
CA GLY A 126 11.21 -7.96 8.56
C GLY A 126 10.71 -6.52 8.44
N LEU A 127 10.01 -5.99 9.45
CA LEU A 127 9.38 -4.67 9.37
C LEU A 127 10.40 -3.54 9.34
N TYR A 128 11.45 -3.62 10.16
CA TYR A 128 12.50 -2.60 10.19
C TYR A 128 13.17 -2.45 8.84
N ASN A 129 13.61 -3.56 8.24
CA ASN A 129 14.30 -3.55 6.96
C ASN A 129 13.37 -3.08 5.81
N SER A 130 12.10 -3.50 5.81
CA SER A 130 11.12 -3.07 4.82
C SER A 130 10.88 -1.56 4.87
N CYS A 131 10.63 -1.02 6.07
CA CYS A 131 10.46 0.41 6.28
C CYS A 131 11.73 1.21 5.99
N LEU A 132 12.90 0.70 6.38
CA LEU A 132 14.18 1.36 6.11
C LEU A 132 14.45 1.47 4.60
N GLY A 133 14.24 0.39 3.84
CA GLY A 133 14.38 0.38 2.40
C GLY A 133 13.49 1.43 1.73
N MET A 134 12.24 1.52 2.15
CA MET A 134 11.30 2.54 1.69
C MET A 134 11.77 3.97 2.01
N LEU A 135 12.25 4.23 3.23
CA LEU A 135 12.77 5.55 3.64
C LEU A 135 14.02 5.95 2.85
N ASN A 136 14.97 5.04 2.66
CA ASN A 136 16.18 5.28 1.85
C ASN A 136 15.81 5.62 0.40
N LEU A 137 14.83 4.89 -0.17
CA LEU A 137 14.30 5.15 -1.50
C LEU A 137 13.45 6.43 -1.60
N ARG A 138 13.07 7.05 -0.47
CA ARG A 138 12.08 8.14 -0.40
C ARG A 138 10.74 7.71 -1.00
N CYS A 139 10.36 6.48 -0.67
CA CYS A 139 9.21 5.79 -1.19
C CYS A 139 8.23 5.51 -0.04
N LEU A 140 6.94 5.78 -0.26
CA LEU A 140 5.87 5.45 0.68
C LEU A 140 4.93 4.41 0.05
N ALA A 141 4.05 3.80 0.85
CA ALA A 141 3.00 2.95 0.29
C ALA A 141 1.79 3.81 -0.12
N ILE A 142 1.20 3.49 -1.26
CA ILE A 142 -0.11 4.01 -1.67
C ILE A 142 -1.05 2.84 -1.87
N VAL A 143 -2.24 2.92 -1.28
CA VAL A 143 -3.28 1.90 -1.38
C VAL A 143 -4.48 2.50 -2.07
N PHE A 144 -4.88 1.92 -3.19
CA PHE A 144 -6.06 2.35 -3.94
C PHE A 144 -7.25 1.44 -3.66
N ASP A 145 -8.42 2.04 -3.49
CA ASP A 145 -9.67 1.38 -3.86
C ASP A 145 -9.89 1.45 -5.39
N LEU A 146 -10.82 0.64 -5.91
CA LEU A 146 -11.12 0.54 -7.34
C LEU A 146 -12.45 1.21 -7.71
N ASP A 147 -13.57 0.56 -7.42
CA ASP A 147 -14.90 0.99 -7.84
C ASP A 147 -15.32 2.29 -7.16
N GLU A 148 -15.87 3.22 -7.93
CA GLU A 148 -16.23 4.57 -7.48
C GLU A 148 -15.01 5.41 -7.00
N THR A 149 -13.80 4.84 -6.96
CA THR A 149 -12.55 5.57 -6.66
C THR A 149 -11.74 5.86 -7.93
N LEU A 150 -11.32 4.83 -8.66
CA LEU A 150 -10.51 4.93 -9.89
C LEU A 150 -11.31 4.62 -11.15
N ILE A 151 -12.40 3.87 -11.03
CA ILE A 151 -13.21 3.40 -12.15
C ILE A 151 -14.68 3.30 -11.75
N VAL A 152 -15.57 3.28 -12.74
CA VAL A 152 -16.94 2.78 -12.56
C VAL A 152 -17.15 1.68 -13.58
N ALA A 153 -17.53 0.50 -13.10
CA ALA A 153 -17.85 -0.63 -13.94
C ALA A 153 -19.34 -0.97 -13.92
N ASN A 154 -19.85 -1.48 -15.03
CA ASN A 154 -21.21 -1.98 -15.13
C ASN A 154 -21.25 -3.30 -15.92
N THR A 155 -22.03 -4.24 -15.40
CA THR A 155 -22.51 -5.42 -16.13
C THR A 155 -23.83 -5.09 -16.82
N MET A 156 -24.32 -5.98 -17.67
CA MET A 156 -25.65 -5.81 -18.29
C MET A 156 -26.74 -5.62 -17.22
N LYS A 157 -26.69 -6.47 -16.18
CA LYS A 157 -27.62 -6.42 -15.05
C LYS A 157 -27.51 -5.12 -14.26
N SER A 158 -26.30 -4.65 -13.95
CA SER A 158 -26.16 -3.40 -13.18
C SER A 158 -26.62 -2.18 -13.97
N PHE A 159 -26.47 -2.18 -15.31
CA PHE A 159 -27.09 -1.15 -16.15
C PHE A 159 -28.62 -1.19 -16.08
N GLU A 160 -29.21 -2.38 -16.19
CA GLU A 160 -30.67 -2.56 -16.10
C GLU A 160 -31.23 -2.05 -14.77
N ASP A 161 -30.62 -2.47 -13.66
CA ASP A 161 -31.01 -2.05 -12.32
C ASP A 161 -30.93 -0.53 -12.15
N ARG A 162 -29.84 0.11 -12.63
CA ARG A 162 -29.63 1.57 -12.55
C ARG A 162 -30.63 2.34 -13.43
N ILE A 163 -30.86 1.87 -14.66
CA ILE A 163 -31.83 2.46 -15.61
C ILE A 163 -33.25 2.41 -15.04
N GLU A 164 -33.64 1.28 -14.47
CA GLU A 164 -34.96 1.10 -13.89
C GLU A 164 -35.16 1.99 -12.65
N ALA A 165 -34.19 2.00 -11.74
CA ALA A 165 -34.21 2.84 -10.55
C ALA A 165 -34.28 4.33 -10.91
N LEU A 166 -33.49 4.79 -11.88
CA LEU A 166 -33.48 6.18 -12.32
C LEU A 166 -34.79 6.55 -13.04
N SER A 167 -35.32 5.65 -13.86
CA SER A 167 -36.63 5.83 -14.53
C SER A 167 -37.80 5.90 -13.54
N ARG A 168 -37.73 5.16 -12.41
CA ARG A 168 -38.68 5.30 -11.30
C ARG A 168 -38.55 6.67 -10.62
N ARG A 169 -37.32 7.14 -10.37
CA ARG A 169 -37.07 8.47 -9.77
C ARG A 169 -37.56 9.62 -10.66
N ILE A 170 -37.34 9.55 -11.98
CA ILE A 170 -37.81 10.55 -12.95
C ILE A 170 -39.33 10.67 -12.91
N ARG A 171 -40.06 9.55 -12.88
CA ARG A 171 -41.54 9.54 -12.81
C ARG A 171 -42.11 10.14 -11.52
N ALA A 172 -41.32 10.17 -10.45
CA ALA A 172 -41.72 10.70 -9.15
C ALA A 172 -41.26 12.15 -8.91
N GLU A 173 -40.47 12.73 -9.81
CA GLU A 173 -39.92 14.08 -9.67
C GLU A 173 -40.79 15.10 -10.42
N ASN A 174 -41.08 16.21 -9.75
CA ASN A 174 -41.94 17.28 -10.28
C ASN A 174 -41.14 18.50 -10.76
N ASP A 175 -39.88 18.65 -10.32
CA ASP A 175 -39.00 19.74 -10.73
C ASP A 175 -38.48 19.51 -12.16
N PRO A 176 -38.85 20.36 -13.15
CA PRO A 176 -38.45 20.19 -14.54
C PRO A 176 -36.94 20.20 -14.77
N VAL A 177 -36.20 20.95 -13.96
CA VAL A 177 -34.74 21.06 -14.08
C VAL A 177 -34.09 19.74 -13.63
N LYS A 178 -34.55 19.18 -12.51
CA LYS A 178 -34.08 17.87 -12.03
C LYS A 178 -34.48 16.74 -12.98
N VAL A 179 -35.70 16.77 -13.52
CA VAL A 179 -36.16 15.80 -14.53
C VAL A 179 -35.26 15.84 -15.77
N SER A 180 -34.91 17.02 -16.26
CA SER A 180 -34.01 17.19 -17.41
C SER A 180 -32.62 16.59 -17.11
N GLY A 181 -32.05 16.91 -15.94
CA GLY A 181 -30.76 16.37 -15.50
C GLY A 181 -30.75 14.84 -15.41
N MET A 182 -31.75 14.26 -14.75
CA MET A 182 -31.89 12.80 -14.64
C MET A 182 -32.17 12.13 -15.98
N SER A 183 -32.92 12.77 -16.88
CA SER A 183 -33.18 12.24 -18.22
C SER A 183 -31.91 12.20 -19.08
N ALA A 184 -31.04 13.21 -18.94
CA ALA A 184 -29.72 13.20 -19.58
C ALA A 184 -28.81 12.10 -19.00
N GLU A 185 -28.87 11.87 -17.69
CA GLU A 185 -28.18 10.74 -17.03
C GLU A 185 -28.69 9.39 -17.54
N LEU A 186 -30.01 9.22 -17.62
CA LEU A 186 -30.66 8.00 -18.13
C LEU A 186 -30.23 7.71 -19.57
N LYS A 187 -30.19 8.75 -20.43
CA LYS A 187 -29.71 8.63 -21.81
C LYS A 187 -28.28 8.07 -21.88
N ARG A 188 -27.36 8.58 -21.05
CA ARG A 188 -25.98 8.08 -20.99
C ARG A 188 -25.92 6.61 -20.58
N TYR A 189 -26.72 6.18 -19.61
CA TYR A 189 -26.79 4.77 -19.22
C TYR A 189 -27.31 3.88 -20.35
N ILE A 190 -28.35 4.30 -21.08
CA ILE A 190 -28.92 3.54 -22.20
C ILE A 190 -27.90 3.38 -23.33
N GLU A 191 -27.20 4.47 -23.68
CA GLU A 191 -26.17 4.46 -24.73
C GLU A 191 -25.01 3.52 -24.39
N ASP A 192 -24.49 3.59 -23.16
CA ASP A 192 -23.38 2.73 -22.73
C ASP A 192 -23.83 1.26 -22.53
N LYS A 193 -25.07 1.01 -22.09
CA LYS A 193 -25.66 -0.34 -22.05
C LYS A 193 -25.69 -0.97 -23.44
N GLU A 194 -26.15 -0.21 -24.43
CA GLU A 194 -26.21 -0.67 -25.82
C GLU A 194 -24.82 -1.01 -26.36
N MET A 195 -23.80 -0.22 -26.01
CA MET A 195 -22.41 -0.54 -26.35
C MET A 195 -21.95 -1.87 -25.72
N LEU A 196 -22.26 -2.10 -24.44
CA LEU A 196 -21.95 -3.38 -23.78
C LEU A 196 -22.69 -4.55 -24.45
N ARG A 197 -23.92 -4.34 -24.91
CA ARG A 197 -24.71 -5.35 -25.64
C ARG A 197 -24.01 -5.73 -26.95
N GLN A 198 -23.62 -4.75 -27.76
CA GLN A 198 -22.89 -4.98 -29.02
C GLN A 198 -21.60 -5.78 -28.78
N TYR A 199 -20.81 -5.40 -27.78
CA TYR A 199 -19.60 -6.12 -27.40
C TYR A 199 -19.89 -7.56 -26.98
N THR A 200 -20.92 -7.78 -26.17
CA THR A 200 -21.29 -9.11 -25.66
C THR A 200 -21.78 -10.03 -26.79
N GLU A 201 -22.51 -9.50 -27.76
CA GLU A 201 -23.10 -10.27 -28.87
C GLU A 201 -22.10 -10.50 -30.01
N SER A 202 -21.27 -9.51 -30.34
CA SER A 202 -20.54 -9.47 -31.61
C SER A 202 -19.03 -9.28 -31.48
N ASP A 203 -18.50 -9.07 -30.28
CA ASP A 203 -17.08 -8.70 -30.08
C ASP A 203 -16.68 -7.42 -30.86
N THR A 204 -17.67 -6.55 -31.10
CA THR A 204 -17.49 -5.24 -31.75
C THR A 204 -18.38 -4.19 -31.10
N VAL A 205 -18.01 -2.92 -31.26
CA VAL A 205 -18.83 -1.77 -30.85
C VAL A 205 -18.80 -0.68 -31.92
N LEU A 206 -19.90 0.04 -32.07
CA LEU A 206 -19.96 1.25 -32.91
C LEU A 206 -19.58 2.47 -32.08
N ASP A 207 -18.47 3.13 -32.43
CA ASP A 207 -18.02 4.36 -31.78
C ASP A 207 -17.82 5.46 -32.83
N ASN A 208 -18.58 6.55 -32.72
CA ASN A 208 -18.58 7.67 -33.67
C ASN A 208 -18.73 7.24 -35.14
N GLY A 209 -19.56 6.23 -35.42
CA GLY A 209 -19.79 5.70 -36.77
C GLY A 209 -18.71 4.73 -37.27
N ARG A 210 -17.65 4.48 -36.48
CA ARG A 210 -16.61 3.50 -36.77
C ARG A 210 -16.84 2.22 -35.99
N LEU A 211 -16.79 1.08 -36.67
CA LEU A 211 -16.82 -0.22 -36.02
C LEU A 211 -15.44 -0.53 -35.41
N VAL A 212 -15.40 -0.80 -34.11
CA VAL A 212 -14.19 -1.17 -33.37
C VAL A 212 -14.35 -2.61 -32.88
N GLY A 213 -13.40 -3.49 -33.22
CA GLY A 213 -13.39 -4.88 -32.80
C GLY A 213 -12.47 -5.15 -31.61
N VAL A 214 -12.67 -6.29 -30.95
CA VAL A 214 -11.83 -6.75 -29.84
C VAL A 214 -10.37 -6.92 -30.23
N GLN A 215 -9.49 -6.54 -29.30
CA GLN A 215 -8.10 -6.94 -29.27
C GLN A 215 -7.91 -8.00 -28.18
N ASN A 216 -7.30 -9.12 -28.52
CA ASN A 216 -7.03 -10.20 -27.57
C ASN A 216 -5.73 -9.91 -26.80
N GLU A 217 -5.87 -9.18 -25.69
CA GLU A 217 -4.75 -8.81 -24.82
C GLU A 217 -4.29 -10.00 -23.96
N GLN A 218 -2.98 -10.21 -23.88
CA GLN A 218 -2.42 -11.28 -23.06
C GLN A 218 -2.45 -10.89 -21.58
N VAL A 219 -2.89 -11.80 -20.72
CA VAL A 219 -2.85 -11.66 -19.27
C VAL A 219 -1.45 -12.08 -18.78
N PRO A 220 -0.76 -11.25 -17.98
CA PRO A 220 0.50 -11.65 -17.37
C PRO A 220 0.33 -12.93 -16.55
N LEU A 221 1.26 -13.88 -16.72
CA LEU A 221 1.27 -15.13 -15.97
C LEU A 221 1.41 -14.83 -14.47
N LEU A 222 0.37 -15.18 -13.70
CA LEU A 222 0.40 -15.13 -12.25
C LEU A 222 1.24 -16.31 -11.72
N PRO A 223 1.87 -16.19 -10.54
CA PRO A 223 2.59 -17.29 -9.91
C PRO A 223 1.70 -18.54 -9.79
N GLY A 224 2.11 -19.67 -10.39
CA GLY A 224 1.35 -20.93 -10.40
C GLY A 224 0.36 -21.09 -11.57
N GLY A 225 0.25 -20.11 -12.48
CA GLY A 225 -0.53 -20.25 -13.71
C GLY A 225 0.13 -21.20 -14.72
N LEU A 226 -0.64 -22.16 -15.24
CA LEU A 226 -0.15 -23.15 -16.19
C LEU A 226 -0.11 -22.63 -17.64
N GLU A 227 -1.07 -21.79 -18.03
CA GLU A 227 -1.18 -21.29 -19.40
C GLU A 227 -1.49 -19.78 -19.50
N PRO A 228 -0.99 -19.10 -20.54
CA PRO A 228 -1.28 -17.69 -20.80
C PRO A 228 -2.73 -17.50 -21.29
N ILE A 229 -3.52 -16.76 -20.53
CA ILE A 229 -4.89 -16.39 -20.88
C ILE A 229 -4.88 -15.16 -21.79
N LYS A 230 -5.75 -15.12 -22.80
CA LYS A 230 -6.03 -13.91 -23.59
C LYS A 230 -7.42 -13.39 -23.28
N ARG A 231 -7.55 -12.08 -23.10
CA ARG A 231 -8.82 -11.43 -22.85
C ARG A 231 -9.24 -10.56 -24.03
N PRO A 232 -10.49 -10.67 -24.49
CA PRO A 232 -11.03 -9.76 -25.48
C PRO A 232 -11.22 -8.38 -24.83
N VAL A 233 -10.59 -7.35 -25.39
CA VAL A 233 -10.65 -5.99 -24.85
C VAL A 233 -10.93 -5.01 -25.98
N ILE A 234 -11.79 -4.03 -25.73
CA ILE A 234 -11.94 -2.84 -26.57
C ILE A 234 -11.63 -1.62 -25.72
N ARG A 235 -10.64 -0.82 -26.12
CA ARG A 235 -10.28 0.44 -25.46
C ARG A 235 -10.71 1.62 -26.34
N LEU A 236 -11.64 2.43 -25.84
CA LEU A 236 -12.07 3.69 -26.45
C LEU A 236 -11.41 4.85 -25.70
N GLN A 237 -10.16 5.13 -26.06
CA GLN A 237 -9.28 6.04 -25.33
C GLN A 237 -9.86 7.45 -25.18
N GLU A 238 -10.43 8.02 -26.24
CA GLU A 238 -11.00 9.38 -26.22
C GLU A 238 -12.15 9.54 -25.22
N ARG A 239 -12.80 8.42 -24.85
CA ARG A 239 -13.95 8.40 -23.93
C ARG A 239 -13.59 7.82 -22.56
N ASN A 240 -12.34 7.42 -22.34
CA ASN A 240 -11.90 6.69 -21.14
C ASN A 240 -12.75 5.45 -20.85
N ILE A 241 -13.16 4.72 -21.91
CA ILE A 241 -13.98 3.51 -21.78
C ILE A 241 -13.15 2.28 -22.16
N VAL A 242 -13.33 1.20 -21.40
CA VAL A 242 -12.81 -0.11 -21.72
C VAL A 242 -13.92 -1.15 -21.58
N LEU A 243 -14.10 -2.00 -22.58
CA LEU A 243 -14.93 -3.20 -22.50
C LEU A 243 -14.03 -4.42 -22.38
N THR A 244 -14.34 -5.31 -21.44
CA THR A 244 -13.59 -6.54 -21.19
C THR A 244 -14.49 -7.67 -20.72
N ARG A 245 -13.94 -8.86 -20.50
CA ARG A 245 -14.58 -9.99 -19.80
C ARG A 245 -13.74 -10.42 -18.61
N VAL A 246 -14.37 -10.65 -17.45
CA VAL A 246 -13.70 -11.16 -16.24
C VAL A 246 -13.35 -12.65 -16.38
N ASN A 247 -14.16 -13.42 -17.13
CA ASN A 247 -13.78 -14.73 -17.65
C ASN A 247 -13.90 -14.68 -19.18
N PRO A 248 -12.79 -14.80 -19.94
CA PRO A 248 -12.83 -14.63 -21.40
C PRO A 248 -13.72 -15.66 -22.11
N GLU A 249 -13.98 -16.81 -21.50
CA GLU A 249 -14.83 -17.88 -22.04
C GLU A 249 -16.33 -17.64 -21.81
N ILE A 250 -16.69 -16.80 -20.83
CA ILE A 250 -18.08 -16.59 -20.41
C ILE A 250 -18.50 -15.16 -20.78
N ARG A 251 -19.30 -15.02 -21.83
CA ARG A 251 -19.79 -13.73 -22.33
C ARG A 251 -20.60 -12.93 -21.29
N ASP A 252 -21.31 -13.59 -20.39
CA ASP A 252 -22.07 -12.91 -19.32
C ASP A 252 -21.19 -12.21 -18.29
N THR A 253 -19.89 -12.51 -18.27
CA THR A 253 -18.91 -11.79 -17.45
C THR A 253 -18.35 -10.54 -18.14
N SER A 254 -19.01 -10.08 -19.21
CA SER A 254 -18.66 -8.84 -19.90
C SER A 254 -18.94 -7.63 -19.02
N VAL A 255 -17.97 -6.72 -18.97
CA VAL A 255 -18.02 -5.53 -18.14
C VAL A 255 -17.68 -4.31 -18.99
N PHE A 256 -18.48 -3.27 -18.84
CA PHE A 256 -18.21 -1.93 -19.33
C PHE A 256 -17.53 -1.13 -18.22
N VAL A 257 -16.35 -0.59 -18.49
CA VAL A 257 -15.55 0.14 -17.49
C VAL A 257 -15.32 1.57 -17.98
N LYS A 258 -15.71 2.56 -17.18
CA LYS A 258 -15.22 3.93 -17.31
C LYS A 258 -14.02 4.10 -16.39
N LEU A 259 -12.91 4.55 -16.96
CA LEU A 259 -11.76 4.98 -16.20
C LEU A 259 -12.00 6.41 -15.72
N ARG A 260 -11.61 6.68 -14.47
CA ARG A 260 -11.61 8.05 -13.97
C ARG A 260 -10.64 8.88 -14.82
N PRO A 261 -11.06 10.05 -15.32
CA PRO A 261 -10.17 10.93 -16.08
C PRO A 261 -8.86 11.18 -15.34
N ALA A 262 -7.78 11.51 -16.06
CA ALA A 262 -6.45 11.76 -15.48
C ALA A 262 -5.75 10.56 -14.79
N TRP A 263 -6.29 9.34 -14.87
CA TRP A 263 -5.61 8.13 -14.38
C TRP A 263 -4.23 7.92 -15.04
N GLU A 264 -4.12 8.16 -16.35
CA GLU A 264 -2.86 7.97 -17.07
C GLU A 264 -1.77 8.93 -16.61
N GLU A 265 -2.13 10.16 -16.28
CA GLU A 265 -1.25 11.20 -15.74
C GLU A 265 -0.82 10.85 -14.31
N LEU A 266 -1.74 10.34 -13.48
CA LEU A 266 -1.40 9.81 -12.16
C LEU A 266 -0.47 8.60 -12.27
N ARG A 267 -0.78 7.62 -13.12
CA ARG A 267 0.05 6.43 -13.38
C ARG A 267 1.45 6.84 -13.85
N SER A 268 1.52 7.81 -14.74
CA SER A 268 2.77 8.40 -15.21
C SER A 268 3.53 9.08 -14.07
N TYR A 269 2.87 9.84 -13.20
CA TYR A 269 3.51 10.47 -12.04
C TYR A 269 4.07 9.44 -11.04
N LEU A 270 3.34 8.35 -10.79
CA LEU A 270 3.74 7.28 -9.89
C LEU A 270 4.97 6.50 -10.40
N THR A 271 5.14 6.42 -11.73
CA THR A 271 6.25 5.72 -12.40
C THR A 271 7.37 6.66 -12.89
N ALA A 272 7.17 7.98 -12.90
CA ALA A 272 8.06 8.95 -13.53
C ALA A 272 9.48 9.02 -12.93
N LYS A 273 10.46 9.34 -13.81
CA LYS A 273 11.88 9.63 -13.54
C LYS A 273 12.75 8.42 -13.15
N GLY A 274 12.36 7.20 -13.52
CA GLY A 274 13.15 5.99 -13.24
C GLY A 274 13.31 5.69 -11.75
N ARG A 275 12.54 6.38 -10.89
CA ARG A 275 12.52 6.20 -9.44
C ARG A 275 11.10 5.94 -9.00
N LYS A 276 10.89 4.77 -8.40
CA LYS A 276 9.62 4.40 -7.80
C LYS A 276 9.33 5.31 -6.60
N ARG A 277 8.34 6.21 -6.75
CA ARG A 277 7.93 7.14 -5.66
C ARG A 277 7.04 6.47 -4.64
N PHE A 278 6.32 5.44 -5.07
CA PHE A 278 5.39 4.71 -4.23
C PHE A 278 5.44 3.21 -4.48
N GLU A 279 5.29 2.47 -3.39
CA GLU A 279 4.88 1.07 -3.42
C GLU A 279 3.36 1.01 -3.53
N VAL A 280 2.86 0.59 -4.69
CA VAL A 280 1.41 0.56 -4.97
C VAL A 280 0.78 -0.74 -4.48
N TYR A 281 -0.41 -0.63 -3.91
CA TYR A 281 -1.28 -1.71 -3.43
C TYR A 281 -2.74 -1.41 -3.80
N VAL A 282 -3.57 -2.44 -3.80
CA VAL A 282 -5.02 -2.33 -4.00
C VAL A 282 -5.75 -2.98 -2.83
N CYS A 283 -6.75 -2.30 -2.29
CA CYS A 283 -7.64 -2.83 -1.27
C CYS A 283 -9.09 -2.53 -1.66
N THR A 284 -9.77 -3.55 -2.18
CA THR A 284 -11.14 -3.43 -2.71
C THR A 284 -12.08 -4.40 -2.01
N MET A 285 -13.38 -4.10 -2.01
CA MET A 285 -14.42 -5.05 -1.61
C MET A 285 -14.91 -5.94 -2.76
N ALA A 286 -14.38 -5.75 -3.97
CA ALA A 286 -14.75 -6.55 -5.12
C ALA A 286 -14.15 -7.95 -5.09
N GLU A 287 -14.74 -8.85 -5.88
CA GLU A 287 -14.24 -10.22 -6.04
C GLU A 287 -12.87 -10.25 -6.71
N ARG A 288 -12.12 -11.32 -6.45
CA ARG A 288 -10.70 -11.39 -6.82
C ARG A 288 -10.44 -11.34 -8.31
N ASP A 289 -11.17 -12.12 -9.10
CA ASP A 289 -10.96 -12.19 -10.55
C ASP A 289 -11.33 -10.86 -11.22
N TYR A 290 -12.38 -10.20 -10.71
CA TYR A 290 -12.74 -8.86 -11.11
C TYR A 290 -11.63 -7.85 -10.76
N ALA A 291 -11.16 -7.83 -9.51
CA ALA A 291 -10.14 -6.89 -9.06
C ALA A 291 -8.82 -7.02 -9.86
N LEU A 292 -8.40 -8.27 -10.14
CA LEU A 292 -7.24 -8.55 -10.97
C LEU A 292 -7.42 -8.04 -12.40
N GLU A 293 -8.61 -8.22 -12.98
CA GLU A 293 -8.89 -7.73 -14.34
C GLU A 293 -8.93 -6.20 -14.40
N ILE A 294 -9.65 -5.56 -13.48
CA ILE A 294 -9.70 -4.09 -13.41
C ILE A 294 -8.30 -3.51 -13.21
N TRP A 295 -7.49 -4.09 -12.33
CA TRP A 295 -6.11 -3.62 -12.15
C TRP A 295 -5.26 -3.81 -13.41
N ARG A 296 -5.41 -4.91 -14.14
CA ARG A 296 -4.73 -5.12 -15.43
C ARG A 296 -5.13 -4.07 -16.46
N LEU A 297 -6.37 -3.58 -16.44
CA LEU A 297 -6.79 -2.50 -17.33
C LEU A 297 -6.13 -1.16 -16.97
N LEU A 298 -5.92 -0.91 -15.68
CA LEU A 298 -5.30 0.30 -15.12
C LEU A 298 -3.76 0.29 -15.22
N ASP A 299 -3.10 -0.86 -15.09
CA ASP A 299 -1.64 -1.04 -15.17
C ASP A 299 -1.27 -2.14 -16.19
N PRO A 300 -1.54 -1.93 -17.49
CA PRO A 300 -1.40 -2.98 -18.51
C PRO A 300 0.03 -3.51 -18.66
N GLU A 301 1.02 -2.67 -18.37
CA GLU A 301 2.45 -2.99 -18.50
C GLU A 301 3.07 -3.50 -17.17
N SER A 302 2.27 -3.61 -16.10
CA SER A 302 2.75 -4.00 -14.76
C SER A 302 3.88 -3.09 -14.22
N HIS A 303 3.81 -1.79 -14.53
CA HIS A 303 4.81 -0.81 -14.11
C HIS A 303 4.59 -0.32 -12.67
N LEU A 304 3.35 -0.35 -12.16
CA LEU A 304 3.03 0.00 -10.78
C LEU A 304 3.15 -1.21 -9.84
N ILE A 305 2.55 -2.33 -10.23
CA ILE A 305 2.64 -3.60 -9.50
C ILE A 305 3.15 -4.68 -10.45
N SER A 306 4.31 -5.26 -10.13
CA SER A 306 4.86 -6.35 -10.92
C SER A 306 3.94 -7.57 -10.92
N SER A 307 3.88 -8.30 -12.03
CA SER A 307 3.03 -9.49 -12.19
C SER A 307 3.24 -10.54 -11.08
N LYS A 308 4.47 -10.67 -10.59
CA LYS A 308 4.85 -11.58 -9.49
C LYS A 308 4.24 -11.19 -8.14
N GLN A 309 3.88 -9.91 -7.96
CA GLN A 309 3.38 -9.35 -6.70
C GLN A 309 1.87 -9.07 -6.72
N LEU A 310 1.19 -9.26 -7.87
CA LEU A 310 -0.25 -8.94 -8.01
C LEU A 310 -1.10 -9.65 -6.96
N LEU A 311 -0.84 -10.94 -6.72
CA LEU A 311 -1.64 -11.73 -5.78
C LEU A 311 -1.49 -11.26 -4.32
N ASP A 312 -0.32 -10.74 -3.96
CA ASP A 312 -0.02 -10.29 -2.60
C ASP A 312 -0.48 -8.86 -2.37
N ARG A 313 -0.44 -8.01 -3.41
CA ARG A 313 -0.72 -6.59 -3.31
C ARG A 313 -2.15 -6.20 -3.63
N ILE A 314 -2.91 -7.08 -4.30
CA ILE A 314 -4.33 -6.90 -4.56
C ILE A 314 -5.11 -7.69 -3.51
N VAL A 315 -5.62 -6.96 -2.52
CA VAL A 315 -6.36 -7.48 -1.39
C VAL A 315 -7.85 -7.25 -1.58
N CYS A 316 -8.60 -8.35 -1.62
CA CYS A 316 -10.05 -8.36 -1.68
C CYS A 316 -10.63 -8.60 -0.29
N VAL A 317 -11.43 -7.67 0.20
CA VAL A 317 -12.09 -7.72 1.51
C VAL A 317 -13.49 -8.30 1.36
N LYS A 318 -13.84 -9.25 2.22
CA LYS A 318 -15.16 -9.88 2.20
C LYS A 318 -16.25 -8.89 2.59
N SER A 319 -17.44 -9.06 2.00
CA SER A 319 -18.63 -8.31 2.39
C SER A 319 -18.89 -8.43 3.90
N GLY A 320 -19.29 -7.32 4.54
CA GLY A 320 -19.50 -7.22 5.98
C GLY A 320 -18.24 -7.02 6.83
N SER A 321 -17.04 -7.04 6.23
CA SER A 321 -15.78 -6.71 6.91
C SER A 321 -15.29 -5.31 6.53
N ARG A 322 -14.48 -4.68 7.40
CA ARG A 322 -13.79 -3.43 7.09
C ARG A 322 -12.43 -3.69 6.44
N LYS A 323 -11.99 -2.73 5.62
CA LYS A 323 -10.64 -2.67 5.07
C LYS A 323 -9.64 -2.32 6.17
N SER A 324 -8.44 -2.89 6.11
CA SER A 324 -7.41 -2.73 7.14
C SER A 324 -6.02 -2.73 6.52
N LEU A 325 -5.19 -1.74 6.85
CA LEU A 325 -3.80 -1.67 6.41
C LEU A 325 -2.97 -2.82 6.97
N GLN A 326 -3.37 -3.40 8.11
CA GLN A 326 -2.74 -4.63 8.60
C GLN A 326 -2.95 -5.81 7.64
N HIS A 327 -4.15 -5.92 7.04
CA HIS A 327 -4.45 -6.95 6.05
C HIS A 327 -3.86 -6.66 4.68
N VAL A 328 -3.53 -5.40 4.38
CA VAL A 328 -2.79 -5.01 3.17
C VAL A 328 -1.30 -5.34 3.31
N PHE A 329 -0.72 -5.13 4.49
CA PHE A 329 0.71 -5.34 4.76
C PHE A 329 0.99 -6.62 5.55
N ARG A 330 0.43 -7.77 5.11
CA ARG A 330 0.44 -9.05 5.86
C ARG A 330 1.83 -9.52 6.27
N ASP A 331 2.83 -9.36 5.40
CA ASP A 331 4.19 -9.87 5.61
C ASP A 331 5.17 -8.81 6.12
N ALA A 332 4.68 -7.83 6.89
CA ALA A 332 5.49 -6.72 7.40
C ALA A 332 6.20 -5.90 6.31
N ASN A 333 5.67 -5.94 5.07
CA ASN A 333 6.21 -5.23 3.91
C ASN A 333 6.16 -3.69 4.06
N CYS A 334 5.31 -3.17 4.96
CA CYS A 334 5.20 -1.75 5.25
C CYS A 334 4.50 -1.55 6.60
N HIS A 335 4.91 -0.52 7.36
CA HIS A 335 4.14 -0.07 8.51
C HIS A 335 2.99 0.85 8.06
N PRO A 336 1.75 0.74 8.59
CA PRO A 336 0.62 1.60 8.20
C PRO A 336 0.92 3.11 8.26
N LYS A 337 1.84 3.50 9.14
CA LYS A 337 2.33 4.87 9.24
C LYS A 337 3.08 5.40 8.01
N MET A 338 3.56 4.51 7.15
CA MET A 338 4.23 4.86 5.89
C MET A 338 3.30 4.70 4.69
N ALA A 339 2.00 4.56 4.93
CA ALA A 339 1.00 4.41 3.90
C ALA A 339 0.07 5.62 3.80
N MET A 340 -0.45 5.81 2.59
CA MET A 340 -1.61 6.63 2.31
C MET A 340 -2.64 5.79 1.55
N VAL A 341 -3.91 5.99 1.86
CA VAL A 341 -5.04 5.31 1.23
C VAL A 341 -5.84 6.32 0.41
N ILE A 342 -6.23 5.94 -0.80
CA ILE A 342 -7.14 6.69 -1.65
C ILE A 342 -8.41 5.86 -1.82
N ASP A 343 -9.53 6.37 -1.33
CA ASP A 343 -10.80 5.67 -1.27
C ASP A 343 -11.94 6.71 -1.28
N ASP A 344 -13.08 6.41 -1.88
CA ASP A 344 -14.25 7.29 -1.84
C ASP A 344 -14.98 7.26 -0.49
N ARG A 345 -14.70 6.24 0.35
CA ARG A 345 -15.40 6.00 1.61
C ARG A 345 -14.44 5.88 2.78
N LEU A 346 -14.59 6.77 3.77
CA LEU A 346 -13.82 6.67 5.02
C LEU A 346 -14.25 5.49 5.89
N GLN A 347 -15.58 5.30 6.04
CA GLN A 347 -16.17 4.42 7.06
C GLN A 347 -16.04 2.92 6.74
N VAL A 348 -15.55 2.58 5.54
CA VAL A 348 -15.23 1.19 5.17
C VAL A 348 -13.88 0.73 5.69
N TRP A 349 -13.06 1.64 6.24
CA TRP A 349 -11.77 1.34 6.86
C TRP A 349 -11.86 1.23 8.38
N ASP A 350 -11.01 0.39 8.97
CA ASP A 350 -10.80 0.31 10.41
C ASP A 350 -10.50 1.70 10.99
N ASP A 351 -11.08 2.02 12.16
CA ASP A 351 -10.99 3.36 12.76
C ASP A 351 -9.54 3.83 12.97
N ARG A 352 -8.64 2.90 13.31
CA ARG A 352 -7.19 3.15 13.45
C ARG A 352 -6.48 3.55 12.15
N ASP A 353 -7.02 3.15 11.00
CA ASP A 353 -6.43 3.37 9.69
C ASP A 353 -7.11 4.54 8.96
N GLN A 354 -8.30 4.98 9.38
CA GLN A 354 -9.01 6.15 8.85
C GLN A 354 -8.15 7.43 8.75
N PRO A 355 -7.25 7.77 9.70
CA PRO A 355 -6.33 8.92 9.55
C PRO A 355 -5.37 8.82 8.35
N ARG A 356 -5.28 7.64 7.71
CA ARG A 356 -4.48 7.39 6.51
C ARG A 356 -5.27 7.51 5.22
N VAL A 357 -6.60 7.54 5.32
CA VAL A 357 -7.52 7.64 4.19
C VAL A 357 -7.67 9.08 3.78
N HIS A 358 -7.27 9.34 2.54
CA HIS A 358 -7.60 10.55 1.84
C HIS A 358 -8.87 10.27 1.02
N VAL A 359 -9.98 10.82 1.50
CA VAL A 359 -11.29 10.63 0.88
C VAL A 359 -11.37 11.48 -0.38
N VAL A 360 -11.58 10.82 -1.52
CA VAL A 360 -11.86 11.50 -2.80
C VAL A 360 -13.36 11.48 -3.07
N PRO A 361 -13.90 12.45 -3.83
CA PRO A 361 -15.28 12.34 -4.31
C PRO A 361 -15.47 11.04 -5.09
N ALA A 362 -16.57 10.35 -4.85
CA ALA A 362 -16.98 9.18 -5.62
C ALA A 362 -17.05 9.55 -7.11
N PHE A 363 -16.47 8.71 -7.95
CA PHE A 363 -16.45 8.87 -9.39
C PHE A 363 -17.85 8.57 -9.94
N THR A 364 -18.54 9.61 -10.42
CA THR A 364 -19.94 9.57 -10.83
C THR A 364 -20.12 10.04 -12.28
N PRO A 365 -19.54 9.34 -13.28
CA PRO A 365 -19.47 9.80 -14.67
C PRO A 365 -20.83 9.92 -15.36
N TYR A 366 -21.89 9.33 -14.78
CA TYR A 366 -23.25 9.43 -15.31
C TYR A 366 -24.01 10.64 -14.76
N TYR A 367 -23.79 11.01 -13.51
CA TYR A 367 -24.50 12.10 -12.85
C TYR A 367 -23.92 13.47 -13.24
N ALA A 368 -22.61 13.66 -13.09
CA ALA A 368 -21.93 14.94 -13.32
C ALA A 368 -20.65 14.80 -14.17
N PRO A 369 -20.74 14.36 -15.44
CA PRO A 369 -19.57 14.05 -16.27
C PRO A 369 -18.59 15.22 -16.43
N GLN A 370 -19.09 16.47 -16.47
CA GLN A 370 -18.22 17.65 -16.59
C GLN A 370 -17.38 17.87 -15.34
N ALA A 371 -17.93 17.61 -14.14
CA ALA A 371 -17.18 17.77 -12.89
C ALA A 371 -15.99 16.80 -12.81
N GLU A 372 -16.14 15.59 -13.37
CA GLU A 372 -15.08 14.57 -13.34
C GLU A 372 -13.83 14.94 -14.15
N VAL A 373 -13.96 15.86 -15.12
CA VAL A 373 -12.81 16.35 -15.91
C VAL A 373 -11.96 17.34 -15.11
N PHE A 374 -12.57 18.08 -14.17
CA PHE A 374 -11.90 19.16 -13.43
C PHE A 374 -11.36 18.74 -12.05
N ILE A 375 -11.87 17.66 -11.45
CA ILE A 375 -11.58 17.29 -10.06
C ILE A 375 -10.13 16.77 -9.82
N ILE A 376 -9.34 16.45 -10.85
CA ILE A 376 -8.13 15.63 -10.66
C ILE A 376 -6.80 16.31 -10.95
N PHE A 377 -6.75 17.33 -11.83
CA PHE A 377 -5.46 17.90 -12.21
C PHE A 377 -4.81 18.74 -11.11
N ASP A 378 -5.58 19.50 -10.33
CA ASP A 378 -5.02 20.36 -9.27
C ASP A 378 -5.08 19.73 -7.87
N ASP A 379 -6.19 19.13 -7.46
CA ASP A 379 -6.32 18.68 -6.07
C ASP A 379 -5.52 17.41 -5.79
N CYS A 380 -5.60 16.39 -6.65
CA CYS A 380 -4.93 15.12 -6.38
C CYS A 380 -3.40 15.27 -6.42
N ILE A 381 -2.81 15.70 -7.54
CA ILE A 381 -1.33 15.75 -7.69
C ILE A 381 -0.70 16.74 -6.71
N SER A 382 -1.38 17.87 -6.44
CA SER A 382 -0.91 18.88 -5.50
C SER A 382 -1.06 18.41 -4.05
N LEU A 383 -2.18 17.76 -3.66
CA LEU A 383 -2.26 17.06 -2.36
C LEU A 383 -1.27 15.92 -2.24
N PHE A 384 -1.03 15.12 -3.29
CA PHE A 384 -0.06 14.04 -3.25
C PHE A 384 1.31 14.63 -2.93
N THR A 385 1.72 15.68 -3.63
CA THR A 385 3.04 16.31 -3.43
C THR A 385 3.15 17.00 -2.06
N LEU A 386 2.11 17.72 -1.61
CA LEU A 386 2.07 18.41 -0.31
C LEU A 386 1.95 17.45 0.88
N THR A 387 1.15 16.38 0.74
CA THR A 387 0.94 15.37 1.79
C THR A 387 2.17 14.48 1.95
N ILE A 388 2.84 14.10 0.85
CA ILE A 388 4.14 13.41 0.92
C ILE A 388 5.16 14.32 1.58
N GLY A 389 5.28 15.58 1.13
CA GLY A 389 6.22 16.54 1.70
C GLY A 389 6.01 16.74 3.20
N SER A 390 4.77 17.04 3.60
CA SER A 390 4.38 17.28 4.99
C SER A 390 4.51 16.03 5.87
N LYS A 391 4.06 14.86 5.41
CA LYS A 391 4.23 13.61 6.17
C LYS A 391 5.71 13.22 6.27
N CYS A 392 6.48 13.24 5.17
CA CYS A 392 7.93 12.99 5.22
C CYS A 392 8.66 13.99 6.13
N LEU A 393 8.26 15.26 6.15
CA LEU A 393 8.80 16.27 7.07
C LEU A 393 8.43 15.96 8.53
N GLN A 394 7.19 15.59 8.82
CA GLN A 394 6.77 15.14 10.16
C GLN A 394 7.47 13.86 10.63
N TRP A 395 7.97 13.01 9.73
CA TRP A 395 8.78 11.84 10.06
C TRP A 395 10.26 12.18 10.32
N LEU A 396 10.74 13.30 9.75
CA LEU A 396 12.12 13.76 9.89
C LEU A 396 12.31 14.72 11.09
N SER A 397 11.23 15.36 11.55
CA SER A 397 11.16 16.18 12.78
C SER A 397 10.79 15.35 13.99
#